data_AF-A0A6A0IG61-F1
#
_entry.id   AF-A0A6A0IG61-F1
#
_cell.length_a   1.000
_cell.length_b   1.000
_cell.length_c   1.000
_cell.angle_alpha   90.00
_cell.angle_beta   90.00
_cell.angle_gamma   90.00
#
_symmetry.space_group_name_H-M   'P 1'
#
loop_
_entity.id
_entity.type
_entity.pdbx_description
1 polymer ?
#
loop_
_entity_poly.entity_id
_entity_poly.type
_entity_poly.pdbx_seq_one_letter_code
_entity_poly.pdbx_strand_id
1 'polypeptide(L)'
;MGMFDWYRPEPPLSCPACGAPLSVWQGKDGPRLLLVWKQGQARAIGIGADDVDTMSPLEADASRLPSRFRFRSWDCEDHRPAEAEGEVEKGVWVRTRIVGFGPDAARLRAASPSSGGVRESGDGGDA
;
A
#
# COMPACT_ATOMS: atom_id res chain seq x y z
N MET A 1 -10.91 -17.24 3.22
CA MET A 1 -10.53 -16.28 2.17
C MET A 1 -10.36 -14.92 2.83
N GLY A 2 -9.21 -14.28 2.66
CA GLY A 2 -8.94 -12.98 3.29
C GLY A 2 -9.36 -11.85 2.36
N MET A 3 -10.17 -10.91 2.85
CA MET A 3 -10.48 -9.70 2.11
C MET A 3 -9.26 -8.78 2.19
N PHE A 4 -8.52 -8.65 1.08
CA PHE A 4 -7.37 -7.75 1.00
C PHE A 4 -7.46 -6.96 -0.29
N ASP A 5 -7.03 -5.71 -0.24
CA ASP A 5 -6.84 -4.89 -1.44
C ASP A 5 -5.61 -5.38 -2.22
N TRP A 6 -5.59 -5.16 -3.52
CA TRP A 6 -4.48 -5.49 -4.41
C TRP A 6 -3.79 -4.23 -4.90
N TYR A 7 -2.49 -4.34 -5.12
CA TYR A 7 -1.64 -3.21 -5.49
C TYR A 7 -0.81 -3.53 -6.73
N ARG A 8 -0.71 -2.58 -7.65
CA ARG A 8 0.07 -2.69 -8.89
C ARG A 8 1.09 -1.54 -8.96
N PRO A 9 2.32 -1.75 -8.48
CA PRO A 9 3.41 -0.79 -8.65
C PRO A 9 3.71 -0.52 -10.13
N GLU A 10 4.14 0.70 -10.44
CA GLU A 10 4.59 1.11 -11.77
C GLU A 10 5.86 1.97 -11.59
N PRO A 11 7.05 1.50 -12.01
CA PRO A 11 7.30 0.24 -12.73
C PRO A 11 7.07 -1.02 -11.85
N PRO A 12 6.88 -2.20 -12.48
CA PRO A 12 6.84 -3.47 -11.76
C PRO A 12 8.09 -3.69 -10.91
N LEU A 13 7.92 -4.38 -9.78
CA LEU A 13 9.02 -4.65 -8.85
C LEU A 13 9.55 -6.08 -9.03
N SER A 14 10.82 -6.25 -8.68
CA SER A 14 11.48 -7.56 -8.62
C SER A 14 12.05 -7.81 -7.23
N CYS A 15 12.20 -9.09 -6.88
CA CYS A 15 12.87 -9.52 -5.68
C CYS A 15 14.31 -8.99 -5.67
N PRO A 16 14.74 -8.23 -4.64
CA PRO A 16 16.10 -7.68 -4.60
C PRO A 16 17.19 -8.74 -4.50
N ALA A 17 16.86 -9.94 -4.02
CA ALA A 17 17.84 -11.02 -3.81
C ALA A 17 18.09 -11.86 -5.06
N CYS A 18 17.02 -12.29 -5.75
CA CYS A 18 17.13 -13.19 -6.90
C CYS A 18 16.62 -12.62 -8.23
N GLY A 19 16.09 -11.38 -8.23
CA GLY A 19 15.57 -10.72 -9.43
C GLY A 19 14.21 -11.25 -9.92
N ALA A 20 13.62 -12.26 -9.27
CA ALA A 20 12.32 -12.80 -9.65
C ALA A 20 11.22 -11.70 -9.66
N PRO A 21 10.31 -11.69 -10.64
CA PRO A 21 9.25 -10.70 -10.71
C PRO A 21 8.26 -10.83 -9.53
N LEU A 22 7.79 -9.70 -9.01
CA LEU A 22 6.78 -9.62 -7.95
C LEU A 22 5.52 -8.94 -8.51
N SER A 23 4.54 -9.74 -8.89
CA SER A 23 3.34 -9.31 -9.63
C SER A 23 2.08 -9.22 -8.76
N VAL A 24 1.99 -10.02 -7.69
CA VAL A 24 0.86 -10.09 -6.78
C VAL A 24 1.23 -9.39 -5.47
N TRP A 25 0.61 -8.24 -5.24
CA TRP A 25 0.78 -7.48 -4.01
C TRP A 25 -0.56 -7.31 -3.30
N GLN A 26 -0.59 -7.66 -2.03
CA GLN A 26 -1.78 -7.57 -1.18
C GLN A 26 -1.57 -6.60 -0.03
N GLY A 27 -2.61 -5.84 0.28
CA GLY A 27 -2.65 -4.91 1.40
C GLY A 27 -2.43 -5.59 2.73
N LYS A 28 -1.73 -4.89 3.62
CA LYS A 28 -1.50 -5.37 5.00
C LYS A 28 -2.42 -4.67 5.99
N ASP A 29 -2.46 -3.35 5.90
CA ASP A 29 -3.08 -2.45 6.88
C ASP A 29 -4.27 -1.66 6.30
N GLY A 30 -4.73 -2.03 5.11
CA GLY A 30 -5.77 -1.32 4.36
C GLY A 30 -7.20 -1.65 4.82
N PRO A 31 -8.20 -0.91 4.31
CA PRO A 31 -9.61 -1.07 4.64
C PRO A 31 -10.23 -2.38 4.14
N ARG A 32 -9.47 -3.24 3.43
CA ARG A 32 -9.89 -4.59 3.00
C ARG A 32 -11.14 -4.55 2.12
N LEU A 33 -11.19 -3.58 1.21
CA LEU A 33 -12.33 -3.29 0.35
C LEU A 33 -12.32 -4.10 -0.95
N LEU A 34 -11.37 -5.02 -1.10
CA LEU A 34 -11.16 -5.81 -2.31
C LEU A 34 -10.84 -4.94 -3.53
N LEU A 35 -10.26 -3.76 -3.32
CA LEU A 35 -9.95 -2.81 -4.37
C LEU A 35 -8.62 -3.12 -5.04
N VAL A 36 -8.52 -2.84 -6.34
CA VAL A 36 -7.27 -2.88 -7.09
C VAL A 36 -6.75 -1.46 -7.25
N TRP A 37 -5.58 -1.19 -6.69
CA TRP A 37 -4.88 0.08 -6.79
C TRP A 37 -3.73 -0.02 -7.79
N LYS A 38 -3.50 1.04 -8.57
CA LYS A 38 -2.35 1.14 -9.48
C LYS A 38 -1.58 2.42 -9.23
N GLN A 39 -0.25 2.34 -9.21
CA GLN A 39 0.61 3.52 -9.08
C GLN A 39 0.38 4.48 -10.27
N GLY A 40 0.44 5.78 -9.99
CA GLY A 40 0.08 6.84 -10.92
C GLY A 40 -1.43 7.15 -10.97
N GLN A 41 -2.27 6.37 -10.28
CA GLN A 41 -3.70 6.63 -10.18
C GLN A 41 -4.07 7.22 -8.82
N ALA A 42 -5.06 8.11 -8.83
CA ALA A 42 -5.62 8.69 -7.61
C ALA A 42 -6.71 7.81 -6.97
N ARG A 43 -7.28 6.90 -7.75
CA ARG A 43 -8.43 6.06 -7.40
C ARG A 43 -8.12 4.60 -7.70
N ALA A 44 -8.88 3.71 -7.06
CA ALA A 44 -8.86 2.30 -7.43
C ALA A 44 -9.30 2.13 -8.89
N ILE A 45 -8.70 1.15 -9.57
CA ILE A 45 -8.94 0.84 -10.98
C ILE A 45 -9.91 -0.35 -11.16
N GLY A 46 -10.36 -0.96 -10.07
CA GLY A 46 -11.29 -2.08 -10.11
C GLY A 46 -11.44 -2.79 -8.76
N ILE A 47 -12.15 -3.92 -8.77
CA ILE A 47 -12.28 -4.88 -7.65
C ILE A 47 -11.48 -6.12 -8.03
N GLY A 48 -10.71 -6.69 -7.10
CA GLY A 48 -9.86 -7.86 -7.35
C GLY A 48 -10.54 -9.20 -7.09
N ALA A 49 -11.86 -9.21 -6.92
CA ALA A 49 -12.64 -10.42 -7.06
C ALA A 49 -12.70 -10.75 -8.56
N ASP A 50 -12.31 -11.97 -8.95
CA ASP A 50 -12.41 -12.48 -10.33
C ASP A 50 -13.85 -12.48 -10.89
N ASP A 51 -14.82 -12.06 -10.07
CA ASP A 51 -16.23 -12.05 -10.35
C ASP A 51 -16.84 -10.86 -9.60
N VAL A 52 -16.90 -9.69 -10.25
CA VAL A 52 -18.08 -8.80 -10.29
C VAL A 52 -17.71 -7.55 -11.10
N ASP A 53 -18.18 -7.55 -12.35
CA ASP A 53 -18.54 -6.29 -13.00
C ASP A 53 -19.41 -5.46 -12.03
N THR A 54 -19.12 -4.17 -11.96
CA THR A 54 -19.84 -3.11 -11.23
C THR A 54 -19.43 -2.82 -9.79
N MET A 55 -18.26 -2.20 -9.61
CA MET A 55 -18.19 -1.10 -8.64
C MET A 55 -18.89 0.11 -9.27
N SER A 56 -19.86 0.71 -8.58
CA SER A 56 -20.38 1.99 -9.03
C SER A 56 -19.24 3.04 -8.96
N PRO A 57 -19.09 3.95 -9.94
CA PRO A 57 -18.07 5.01 -9.86
C PRO A 57 -18.13 5.84 -8.57
N LEU A 58 -19.30 5.89 -7.92
CA LEU A 58 -19.54 6.58 -6.66
C LEU A 58 -18.84 5.93 -5.47
N GLU A 59 -18.79 4.59 -5.42
CA GLU A 59 -18.11 3.83 -4.36
C GLU A 59 -16.58 3.87 -4.53
N ALA A 60 -16.10 3.89 -5.78
CA ALA A 60 -14.68 4.07 -6.07
C ALA A 60 -14.17 5.46 -5.65
N ASP A 61 -15.01 6.51 -5.76
CA ASP A 61 -14.66 7.90 -5.46
C ASP A 61 -14.51 8.18 -3.95
N ALA A 62 -15.26 7.45 -3.11
CA ALA A 62 -15.18 7.59 -1.66
C ALA A 62 -13.88 7.00 -1.08
N SER A 63 -13.28 6.03 -1.78
CA SER A 63 -12.05 5.38 -1.32
C SER A 63 -10.81 6.19 -1.73
N ARG A 64 -9.96 6.53 -0.76
CA ARG A 64 -8.64 7.13 -1.00
C ARG A 64 -7.56 6.34 -0.28
N LEU A 65 -6.41 6.21 -0.93
CA LEU A 65 -5.23 5.69 -0.26
C LEU A 65 -4.75 6.69 0.80
N PRO A 66 -4.28 6.21 1.97
CA PRO A 66 -3.60 7.08 2.93
C PRO A 66 -2.27 7.59 2.34
N SER A 67 -1.73 8.66 2.92
CA SER A 67 -0.47 9.28 2.47
C SER A 67 0.70 8.29 2.38
N ARG A 68 0.69 7.26 3.23
CA ARG A 68 1.59 6.10 3.19
C ARG A 68 0.82 4.83 3.50
N PHE A 69 1.14 3.76 2.78
CA PHE A 69 0.53 2.44 2.98
C PHE A 69 1.52 1.32 2.70
N ARG A 70 1.22 0.13 3.23
CA ARG A 70 2.06 -1.06 3.07
C ARG A 70 1.30 -2.21 2.46
N PHE A 71 2.02 -2.95 1.62
CA PHE A 71 1.54 -4.12 0.92
C PHE A 71 2.68 -5.12 0.77
N ARG A 72 2.33 -6.38 0.52
CA ARG A 72 3.27 -7.49 0.53
C ARG A 72 3.01 -8.48 -0.60
N SER A 73 4.07 -9.13 -1.05
CA SER A 73 4.05 -10.16 -2.08
C SER A 73 4.67 -11.45 -1.54
N TRP A 74 4.16 -12.58 -2.03
CA TRP A 74 4.69 -13.92 -1.76
C TRP A 74 5.16 -14.64 -3.01
N ASP A 75 5.27 -13.93 -4.14
CA ASP A 75 5.59 -14.55 -5.43
C ASP A 75 6.98 -15.18 -5.45
N CYS A 76 7.93 -14.63 -4.68
CA CYS A 76 9.26 -15.23 -4.54
C CYS A 76 9.25 -16.29 -3.44
N GLU A 77 9.29 -17.57 -3.82
CA GLU A 77 9.24 -18.70 -2.88
C GLU A 77 10.38 -18.68 -1.84
N ASP A 78 11.59 -18.31 -2.25
CA ASP A 78 12.81 -18.32 -1.43
C ASP A 78 12.95 -17.09 -0.52
N HIS A 79 12.36 -15.95 -0.91
CA HIS A 79 12.59 -14.65 -0.26
C HIS A 79 11.30 -13.95 0.20
N ARG A 80 10.22 -14.72 0.39
CA ARG A 80 8.93 -14.22 0.90
C ARG A 80 8.91 -14.04 2.43
N PRO A 81 8.05 -13.15 2.95
CA PRO A 81 7.28 -12.15 2.20
C PRO A 81 8.20 -10.99 1.79
N ALA A 82 7.99 -10.45 0.58
CA ALA A 82 8.49 -9.12 0.24
C ALA A 82 7.51 -8.09 0.79
N GLU A 83 7.99 -7.06 1.48
CA GLU A 83 7.20 -5.93 1.96
C GLU A 83 7.59 -4.66 1.18
N ALA A 84 6.58 -3.89 0.77
CA ALA A 84 6.74 -2.62 0.09
C ALA A 84 5.90 -1.51 0.74
N GLU A 85 6.34 -0.28 0.57
CA GLU A 85 5.64 0.92 1.01
C GLU A 85 5.33 1.80 -0.20
N GLY A 86 4.09 2.28 -0.27
CA GLY A 86 3.63 3.26 -1.24
C GLY A 86 3.48 4.65 -0.61
N GLU A 87 3.79 5.69 -1.37
CA GLU A 87 3.61 7.10 -0.97
C GLU A 87 2.62 7.80 -1.90
N VAL A 88 1.72 8.59 -1.32
CA VAL A 88 0.65 9.30 -2.02
C VAL A 88 0.86 10.80 -1.89
N GLU A 89 0.85 11.51 -3.02
CA GLU A 89 0.92 12.96 -3.10
C GLU A 89 -0.30 13.50 -3.85
N LYS A 90 -0.99 14.50 -3.26
CA LYS A 90 -2.23 15.08 -3.82
C LYS A 90 -3.28 14.01 -4.19
N GLY A 91 -3.33 12.93 -3.42
CA GLY A 91 -4.23 11.80 -3.63
C GLY A 91 -3.79 10.81 -4.70
N VAL A 92 -2.66 11.02 -5.37
CA VAL A 92 -2.08 10.11 -6.38
C VAL A 92 -0.98 9.26 -5.74
N TRP A 93 -1.00 7.95 -5.94
CA TRP A 93 0.12 7.10 -5.55
C TRP A 93 1.32 7.37 -6.47
N VAL A 94 2.37 8.00 -5.95
CA VAL A 94 3.50 8.50 -6.76
C VAL A 94 4.77 7.65 -6.65
N ARG A 95 5.00 6.98 -5.52
CA ARG A 95 6.25 6.23 -5.28
C ARG A 95 5.98 4.89 -4.64
N THR A 96 6.82 3.92 -4.98
CA THR A 96 6.89 2.62 -4.34
C THR A 96 8.33 2.27 -4.00
N ARG A 97 8.56 1.67 -2.83
CA ARG A 97 9.86 1.08 -2.48
C ARG A 97 9.71 -0.24 -1.73
N ILE A 98 10.57 -1.20 -2.02
CA ILE A 98 10.70 -2.41 -1.19
C ILE A 98 11.38 -2.01 0.12
N VAL A 99 10.74 -2.35 1.23
CA VAL A 99 11.22 -2.02 2.58
C VAL A 99 11.68 -3.25 3.36
N GLY A 100 11.46 -4.46 2.86
CA GLY A 100 11.97 -5.69 3.45
C GLY A 100 11.66 -6.92 2.59
N PHE A 101 12.39 -8.01 2.79
CA PHE A 101 12.12 -9.32 2.20
C PHE A 101 12.66 -10.45 3.09
N GLY A 102 12.17 -11.67 2.88
CA GLY A 102 12.57 -12.86 3.63
C GLY A 102 12.18 -12.86 5.12
N PRO A 103 12.79 -13.73 5.95
CA PRO A 103 12.48 -13.83 7.38
C PRO A 103 12.80 -12.54 8.16
N ASP A 104 13.74 -11.72 7.67
CA ASP A 104 14.09 -10.44 8.27
C ASP A 104 13.08 -9.32 7.98
N ALA A 105 12.19 -9.48 7.00
CA ALA A 105 11.10 -8.52 6.76
C ALA A 105 10.21 -8.34 8.00
N ALA A 106 10.08 -9.39 8.83
CA ALA A 106 9.34 -9.31 10.09
C ALA A 106 10.05 -8.44 11.15
N ARG A 107 11.38 -8.31 11.10
CA ARG A 107 12.19 -7.59 12.10
C ARG A 107 12.22 -6.07 11.86
N LEU A 108 12.14 -5.62 10.61
CA LEU A 108 12.07 -4.19 10.26
C LEU A 108 10.79 -3.49 10.77
N ARG A 109 9.82 -4.27 11.26
CA ARG A 109 8.56 -3.79 11.85
C ARG A 109 8.72 -2.95 13.11
N ALA A 110 9.78 -3.16 13.88
CA ALA A 110 9.97 -2.49 15.18
C ALA A 110 10.58 -1.07 15.08
N ALA A 111 11.08 -0.68 13.90
CA ALA A 111 11.90 0.53 13.75
C ALA A 111 11.17 1.71 13.08
N SER A 112 9.90 1.59 12.72
CA SER A 112 9.16 2.72 12.14
C SER A 112 8.58 3.59 13.26
N PRO A 113 9.04 4.83 13.46
CA PRO A 113 8.45 5.73 14.43
C PRO A 113 7.04 6.08 13.96
N SER A 114 6.06 5.81 14.82
CA SER A 114 4.70 6.33 14.74
C SER A 114 4.81 7.84 14.52
N SER A 115 4.28 8.33 13.40
CA SER A 115 4.21 9.75 13.09
C SER A 115 3.63 10.49 14.31
N GLY A 116 4.50 11.21 15.02
CA GLY A 116 4.15 11.95 16.22
C GLY A 116 3.04 12.93 15.92
N GLY A 117 2.00 12.88 16.75
CA GLY A 117 0.86 13.77 16.67
C GLY A 117 1.29 15.22 16.64
N VAL A 118 0.72 15.97 15.70
CA VAL A 118 0.69 17.43 15.71
C VAL A 118 0.10 17.86 17.06
N ARG A 119 0.92 18.46 17.92
CA ARG A 119 0.45 19.26 19.05
C ARG A 119 0.21 20.67 18.52
N GLU A 120 -1.03 20.97 18.18
CA GLU A 120 -1.48 22.35 18.06
C GLU A 120 -1.37 23.01 19.44
N SER A 121 -0.32 23.80 19.60
CA SER A 121 -0.17 24.69 20.76
C SER A 121 -0.95 25.96 20.42
N GLY A 122 -2.18 26.03 20.91
CA GLY A 122 -2.90 27.30 20.98
C GLY A 122 -2.21 28.19 22.00
N ASP A 123 -1.60 29.27 21.54
CA ASP A 123 -1.15 30.35 22.39
C ASP A 123 -2.08 31.54 22.14
N GLY A 124 -2.96 31.76 23.10
CA GLY A 124 -3.73 32.99 23.21
C GLY A 124 -2.81 34.08 23.76
N GLY A 125 -2.79 35.23 23.09
CA GLY A 125 -2.07 36.41 23.53
C GLY A 125 -2.94 37.65 23.31
N ASP A 126 -3.58 38.06 24.40
CA ASP A 126 -4.28 39.32 24.63
C ASP A 126 -3.43 40.55 24.24
N ALA A 127 -4.05 41.52 23.56
CA ALA A 127 -3.77 42.95 23.69
C ALA A 127 -4.98 43.77 23.22
#